data_AF-A0A1V4ZVP8-F1
#
_entry.id   AF-A0A1V4ZVP8-F1
#
_cell.length_a   1.000
_cell.length_b   1.000
_cell.length_c   1.000
_cell.angle_alpha   90.00
_cell.angle_beta   90.00
_cell.angle_gamma   90.00
#
_symmetry.space_group_name_H-M   'P 1'
#
loop_
_entity.id
_entity.type
_entity.pdbx_description
1 polymer ?
#
loop_
_entity_poly.entity_id
_entity_poly.type
_entity_poly.pdbx_seq_one_letter_code
_entity_poly.pdbx_strand_id
1 'polypeptide(L)'
;MSTLRFLLEHPIRARKVKEAVGSKCELCGKISNTDDLEVHTFIDPGKEQEMPAEELECFLLVLCQQCHEDLHNLVAGSRAQEILVRQREESVRKKIRAILGYSPRPYNPPDSDVEGAYKDACASKFGNLI
;
A
#
# COMPACT_ATOMS: atom_id res chain seq x y z
N MET A 1 -16.72 5.22 -3.60
CA MET A 1 -15.84 4.09 -3.24
C MET A 1 -14.69 4.63 -2.45
N SER A 2 -14.23 3.94 -1.40
CA SER A 2 -13.23 4.46 -0.49
C SER A 2 -11.81 4.31 -1.08
N THR A 3 -11.05 5.40 -1.20
CA THR A 3 -9.71 5.46 -1.82
C THR A 3 -8.69 4.59 -1.08
N LEU A 4 -8.69 4.59 0.24
CA LEU A 4 -7.91 3.73 1.15
C LEU A 4 -8.29 2.26 0.97
N ARG A 5 -9.58 1.95 0.82
CA ARG A 5 -10.04 0.59 0.49
C ARG A 5 -9.51 0.15 -0.88
N PHE A 6 -9.56 1.02 -1.88
CA PHE A 6 -8.96 0.77 -3.20
C PHE A 6 -7.42 0.62 -3.16
N LEU A 7 -6.73 1.42 -2.34
CA LEU A 7 -5.27 1.33 -2.16
C LEU A 7 -4.87 0.00 -1.50
N LEU A 8 -5.70 -0.52 -0.60
CA LEU A 8 -5.49 -1.78 0.11
C LEU A 8 -6.06 -3.00 -0.62
N GLU A 9 -6.95 -2.82 -1.59
CA GLU A 9 -7.33 -3.87 -2.55
C GLU A 9 -6.13 -4.31 -3.40
N HIS A 10 -5.12 -3.44 -3.57
CA HIS A 10 -3.87 -3.83 -4.21
C HIS A 10 -3.04 -4.73 -3.27
N PRO A 11 -2.92 -6.05 -3.54
CA PRO A 11 -2.40 -7.02 -2.58
C PRO A 11 -0.95 -6.72 -2.16
N ILE A 12 -0.15 -6.18 -3.09
CA ILE A 12 1.23 -5.76 -2.81
C ILE A 12 1.29 -4.63 -1.79
N ARG A 13 0.39 -3.64 -1.86
CA ARG A 13 0.41 -2.49 -0.94
C ARG A 13 -0.05 -2.93 0.44
N ALA A 14 -1.15 -3.66 0.53
CA ALA A 14 -1.63 -4.22 1.80
C ALA A 14 -0.55 -5.08 2.47
N ARG A 15 0.12 -5.95 1.72
CA ARG A 15 1.23 -6.75 2.25
C ARG A 15 2.38 -5.89 2.76
N LYS A 16 2.82 -4.88 2.00
CA LYS A 16 3.89 -3.97 2.44
C LYS A 16 3.51 -3.20 3.72
N VAL A 17 2.25 -2.81 3.88
CA VAL A 17 1.77 -2.16 5.12
C VAL A 17 1.87 -3.13 6.31
N LYS A 18 1.45 -4.39 6.13
CA LYS A 18 1.57 -5.43 7.18
C LYS A 18 3.03 -5.72 7.54
N GLU A 19 3.93 -5.74 6.56
CA GLU A 19 5.37 -5.89 6.79
C GLU A 19 5.97 -4.65 7.49
N ALA A 20 5.47 -3.45 7.19
CA ALA A 20 5.96 -2.21 7.78
C ALA A 20 5.74 -2.14 9.31
N VAL A 21 4.65 -2.73 9.81
CA VAL A 21 4.37 -2.87 11.26
C VAL A 21 5.09 -4.08 11.89
N GLY A 22 5.94 -4.78 11.12
CA GLY A 22 6.68 -5.96 11.59
C GLY A 22 5.85 -7.22 11.67
N SER A 23 4.81 -7.36 10.84
CA SER A 23 3.90 -8.52 10.83
C SER A 23 3.32 -8.82 12.21
N LYS A 24 2.93 -7.76 12.91
CA LYS A 24 2.42 -7.78 14.27
C LYS A 24 1.05 -7.11 14.32
N CYS A 25 0.13 -7.69 15.09
CA CYS A 25 -1.14 -7.05 15.42
C CYS A 25 -0.89 -5.81 16.29
N GLU A 26 -1.41 -4.67 15.89
CA GLU A 26 -1.23 -3.40 16.61
C GLU A 26 -2.08 -3.29 17.87
N LEU A 27 -3.08 -4.16 18.04
CA LEU A 27 -3.92 -4.20 19.24
C LEU A 27 -3.37 -5.14 20.31
N CYS A 28 -3.19 -6.43 20.00
CA CYS A 28 -2.75 -7.42 20.98
C CYS A 28 -1.22 -7.66 20.98
N GLY A 29 -0.52 -7.16 19.97
CA GLY A 29 0.92 -7.31 19.85
C GLY A 29 1.41 -8.69 19.41
N LYS A 30 0.51 -9.61 19.03
CA LYS A 30 0.89 -10.93 18.54
C LYS A 30 1.57 -10.82 17.16
N ILE A 31 2.73 -11.45 17.02
CA ILE A 31 3.40 -11.62 15.72
C ILE A 31 2.68 -12.76 14.98
N SER A 32 2.38 -12.56 13.71
CA SER A 32 1.64 -13.52 12.87
C SER A 32 2.15 -13.46 11.44
N ASN A 33 1.75 -14.41 10.59
CA ASN A 33 2.08 -14.29 9.17
C ASN A 33 1.32 -13.11 8.58
N THR A 34 1.86 -12.53 7.51
CA THR A 34 1.19 -11.43 6.79
C THR A 34 -0.17 -11.83 6.24
N ASP A 35 -0.38 -13.11 5.97
CA ASP A 35 -1.65 -13.62 5.43
C ASP A 35 -2.74 -13.70 6.51
N ASP A 36 -2.35 -13.81 7.79
CA ASP A 36 -3.26 -13.89 8.95
C ASP A 36 -3.61 -12.50 9.54
N LEU A 37 -3.04 -11.45 8.96
CA LEU A 37 -3.27 -10.06 9.36
C LEU A 37 -4.24 -9.38 8.39
N GLU A 38 -5.02 -8.45 8.88
CA GLU A 38 -5.98 -7.66 8.12
C GLU A 38 -5.72 -6.17 8.34
N VAL A 39 -5.93 -5.37 7.30
CA VAL A 39 -5.82 -3.91 7.41
C VAL A 39 -7.22 -3.36 7.64
N HIS A 40 -7.48 -2.94 8.87
CA HIS A 40 -8.69 -2.27 9.28
C HIS A 40 -8.62 -0.79 8.92
N THR A 41 -9.73 -0.20 8.51
CA THR A 41 -9.83 1.20 8.09
C THR A 41 -11.06 1.82 8.73
N PHE A 42 -10.92 3.01 9.32
CA PHE A 42 -11.99 3.64 10.10
C PHE A 42 -12.27 5.10 9.70
N ILE A 43 -11.82 5.52 8.51
CA ILE A 43 -12.12 6.84 7.96
C ILE A 43 -13.52 6.89 7.33
N ASP A 44 -14.18 8.05 7.48
CA ASP A 44 -15.42 8.35 6.76
C ASP A 44 -15.13 8.43 5.24
N PRO A 45 -15.90 7.74 4.38
CA PRO A 45 -15.65 7.71 2.93
C PRO A 45 -15.65 9.09 2.25
N GLY A 46 -16.32 10.09 2.84
CA GLY A 46 -16.34 11.46 2.32
C GLY A 46 -15.05 12.23 2.58
N LYS A 47 -14.47 12.08 3.78
CA LYS A 47 -13.23 12.78 4.17
C LYS A 47 -12.01 12.25 3.44
N GLU A 48 -12.05 10.98 3.10
CA GLU A 48 -10.96 10.26 2.47
C GLU A 48 -10.60 10.77 1.07
N GLN A 49 -11.56 11.31 0.33
CA GLN A 49 -11.33 11.90 -1.00
C GLN A 49 -10.67 13.28 -0.93
N GLU A 50 -10.80 13.95 0.21
CA GLU A 50 -10.25 15.29 0.44
C GLU A 50 -8.79 15.23 0.91
N MET A 51 -8.30 14.04 1.27
CA MET A 51 -6.98 13.84 1.88
C MET A 51 -5.97 13.22 0.91
N PRO A 52 -4.70 13.65 0.95
CA PRO A 52 -3.62 12.96 0.27
C PRO A 52 -3.50 11.51 0.74
N ALA A 53 -3.19 10.58 -0.18
CA ALA A 53 -3.10 9.15 0.12
C ALA A 53 -2.12 8.83 1.27
N GLU A 54 -1.03 9.60 1.39
CA GLU A 54 -0.05 9.45 2.47
C GLU A 54 -0.60 9.83 3.85
N GLU A 55 -1.52 10.78 3.95
CA GLU A 55 -2.12 11.19 5.23
C GLU A 55 -3.13 10.16 5.76
N LEU A 56 -3.62 9.28 4.89
CA LEU A 56 -4.52 8.18 5.24
C LEU A 56 -3.90 7.14 6.18
N GLU A 57 -2.57 7.18 6.37
CA GLU A 57 -1.85 6.35 7.35
C GLU A 57 -2.46 6.41 8.75
N CYS A 58 -2.99 7.57 9.15
CA CYS A 58 -3.56 7.75 10.49
C CYS A 58 -4.94 7.10 10.69
N PHE A 59 -5.55 6.56 9.63
CA PHE A 59 -6.90 5.98 9.66
C PHE A 59 -6.94 4.47 9.35
N LEU A 60 -5.80 3.80 9.49
CA LEU A 60 -5.70 2.36 9.31
C LEU A 60 -5.00 1.70 10.48
N LEU A 61 -5.31 0.43 10.73
CA LEU A 61 -4.67 -0.45 11.72
C LEU A 61 -4.43 -1.83 11.12
N VAL A 62 -3.34 -2.47 11.49
CA VAL A 62 -3.04 -3.86 11.13
C VAL A 62 -3.37 -4.76 12.31
N LEU A 63 -4.34 -5.65 12.14
CA LEU A 63 -4.90 -6.47 13.21
C LEU A 63 -4.85 -7.95 12.82
N CYS A 64 -4.75 -8.85 13.80
CA CYS A 64 -5.09 -10.26 13.54
C CYS A 64 -6.61 -10.40 13.40
N GLN A 65 -7.05 -11.46 12.73
CA GLN A 65 -8.47 -11.71 12.47
C GLN A 65 -9.35 -11.58 13.72
N GLN A 66 -8.95 -12.20 14.84
CA GLN A 66 -9.72 -12.12 16.08
C GLN A 66 -9.88 -10.67 16.58
N CYS A 67 -8.78 -9.91 16.66
CA CYS A 67 -8.84 -8.51 17.08
C CYS A 67 -9.61 -7.63 16.10
N HIS A 68 -9.61 -7.96 14.81
CA HIS A 68 -10.37 -7.24 13.81
C HIS A 68 -11.88 -7.46 13.99
N GLU A 69 -12.31 -8.71 14.17
CA GLU A 69 -13.70 -9.06 14.45
C GLU A 69 -14.19 -8.44 15.77
N ASP A 70 -13.38 -8.54 16.84
CA ASP A 70 -13.69 -7.94 18.13
C ASP A 70 -13.87 -6.41 18.02
N LEU A 71 -13.04 -5.74 17.21
CA LEU A 71 -13.11 -4.31 17.01
C LEU A 71 -14.38 -3.87 16.25
N HIS A 72 -14.88 -4.67 15.31
CA HIS A 72 -16.17 -4.40 14.64
C HIS A 72 -17.36 -4.64 15.55
N ASN A 73 -17.27 -5.62 16.45
CA ASN A 73 -18.33 -5.94 17.41
C ASN A 73 -18.40 -4.93 18.56
N LEU A 74 -17.26 -4.36 18.95
CA LEU A 74 -17.21 -3.25 19.87
C LEU A 74 -17.61 -1.98 19.11
N VAL A 75 -18.52 -1.18 19.67
CA VAL A 75 -18.77 0.20 19.18
C VAL A 75 -17.59 1.08 19.61
N ALA A 76 -16.38 0.69 19.26
CA ALA A 76 -15.15 1.42 19.53
C ALA A 76 -15.17 2.68 18.66
N GLY A 77 -15.51 3.81 19.28
CA GLY A 77 -15.47 5.11 18.60
C GLY A 77 -14.09 5.39 18.00
N SER A 78 -14.07 6.15 16.90
CA SER A 78 -12.85 6.51 16.14
C SER A 78 -11.69 6.96 17.03
N ARG A 79 -11.99 7.64 18.15
CA ARG A 79 -11.00 8.14 19.10
C ARG A 79 -10.11 7.05 19.72
N ALA A 80 -10.63 5.87 20.01
CA ALA A 80 -9.82 4.77 20.56
C ALA A 80 -8.84 4.24 19.51
N GLN A 81 -9.30 4.14 18.28
CA GLN A 81 -8.50 3.67 17.13
C GLN A 81 -7.41 4.69 16.78
N GLU A 82 -7.73 5.98 16.80
CA GLU A 82 -6.75 7.06 16.64
C GLU A 82 -5.63 7.01 17.69
N ILE A 83 -5.96 6.69 18.95
CA ILE A 83 -4.95 6.56 20.02
C ILE A 83 -3.98 5.42 19.71
N LEU A 84 -4.48 4.29 19.21
CA LEU A 84 -3.62 3.16 18.81
C LEU A 84 -2.67 3.55 17.68
N VAL A 85 -3.17 4.23 16.64
CA VAL A 85 -2.31 4.72 15.55
C VAL A 85 -1.28 5.74 16.05
N ARG A 86 -1.65 6.58 17.05
CA ARG A 86 -0.74 7.53 17.70
C ARG A 86 0.36 6.86 18.55
N GLN A 87 0.26 5.57 18.86
CA GLN A 87 1.32 4.82 19.53
C GLN A 87 2.37 4.25 18.57
N ARG A 88 2.13 4.27 17.25
CA ARG A 88 3.11 3.84 16.26
C ARG A 88 4.43 4.59 16.40
N GLU A 89 5.52 3.85 16.25
CA GLU A 89 6.84 4.42 16.08
C GLU A 89 6.89 5.27 14.80
N GLU A 90 7.64 6.37 14.83
CA GLU A 90 7.74 7.27 13.70
C GLU A 90 8.37 6.61 12.46
N SER A 91 9.25 5.63 12.67
CA SER A 91 9.85 4.81 11.61
C SER A 91 8.78 4.04 10.83
N VAL A 92 7.80 3.46 11.52
CA VAL A 92 6.67 2.71 10.95
C VAL A 92 5.74 3.65 10.21
N ARG A 93 5.40 4.81 10.80
CA ARG A 93 4.58 5.83 10.14
C ARG A 93 5.17 6.24 8.80
N LYS A 94 6.46 6.62 8.77
CA LYS A 94 7.14 7.04 7.54
C LYS A 94 7.11 5.96 6.46
N LYS A 95 7.29 4.68 6.83
CA LYS A 95 7.19 3.56 5.88
C LYS A 95 5.79 3.44 5.30
N ILE A 96 4.75 3.47 6.13
CA ILE A 96 3.36 3.34 5.66
C ILE A 96 2.99 4.52 4.75
N ARG A 97 3.33 5.75 5.13
CA ARG A 97 3.10 6.95 4.28
C ARG A 97 3.77 6.81 2.92
N ALA A 98 5.01 6.34 2.87
CA ALA A 98 5.72 6.11 1.61
C ALA A 98 5.06 5.01 0.75
N ILE A 99 4.49 3.97 1.38
CA ILE A 99 3.76 2.91 0.65
C ILE A 99 2.46 3.45 0.07
N LEU A 100 1.71 4.24 0.83
CA LEU A 100 0.43 4.81 0.41
C LEU A 100 0.60 5.91 -0.64
N GLY A 101 1.58 6.80 -0.45
CA GLY A 101 1.90 7.89 -1.37
C GLY A 101 2.65 7.46 -2.64
N TYR A 102 3.03 6.18 -2.76
CA TYR A 102 3.75 5.71 -3.94
C TYR A 102 2.85 5.75 -5.18
N SER A 103 3.15 6.68 -6.08
CA SER A 103 2.65 6.70 -7.45
C SER A 103 3.75 6.26 -8.42
N PRO A 104 3.53 5.20 -9.23
CA PRO A 104 4.46 4.84 -10.30
C PRO A 104 4.70 6.05 -11.21
N ARG A 105 5.95 6.30 -11.60
CA ARG A 105 6.23 7.31 -12.61
C ARG A 105 5.66 6.82 -13.95
N PRO A 106 4.93 7.67 -14.69
CA PRO A 106 4.53 7.32 -16.05
C PRO A 106 5.78 7.06 -16.87
N TYR A 107 5.81 5.91 -17.55
CA TYR A 107 6.86 5.61 -18.51
C TYR A 107 6.61 6.45 -19.75
N ASN A 108 7.50 7.40 -20.02
CA ASN A 108 7.57 8.05 -21.31
C ASN A 108 8.54 7.23 -22.16
N PRO A 109 8.07 6.51 -23.20
CA PRO A 109 8.97 5.85 -24.13
C PRO A 109 9.92 6.91 -24.73
N PRO A 110 11.21 6.59 -24.90
CA PRO A 110 12.12 7.49 -25.58
C PRO A 110 11.63 7.74 -27.02
N ASP A 111 11.84 8.96 -27.52
CA ASP A 111 11.59 9.36 -28.93
C ASP A 111 12.60 8.69 -29.89
N SER A 112 12.97 7.44 -29.65
CA SER A 112 13.79 6.68 -30.58
C SER A 112 12.94 6.28 -31.77
N ASP A 113 13.44 6.52 -32.98
CA ASP A 113 12.90 5.96 -34.23
C ASP A 113 12.95 4.43 -34.13
N VAL A 114 11.86 3.86 -33.58
CA VAL A 114 11.69 2.42 -33.35
C VAL A 114 11.83 1.67 -34.67
N GLU A 115 11.45 2.31 -35.78
CA GLU A 115 11.52 1.75 -37.13
C GLU A 115 12.97 1.71 -37.64
N GLY A 116 13.75 2.77 -37.43
CA GLY A 116 15.18 2.81 -37.72
C GLY A 116 15.97 1.78 -36.91
N ALA A 117 15.73 1.70 -35.60
CA ALA A 117 16.37 0.71 -34.73
C ALA A 117 16.01 -0.73 -35.11
N TYR A 118 14.77 -0.98 -35.53
CA TYR A 118 14.34 -2.28 -36.03
C TYR A 118 15.02 -2.64 -37.36
N LYS A 119 15.12 -1.69 -38.30
CA LYS A 119 15.79 -1.88 -39.59
C LYS A 119 17.27 -2.20 -39.41
N ASP A 120 17.99 -1.50 -38.54
CA ASP A 120 19.41 -1.77 -38.24
C ASP A 120 19.61 -3.15 -37.59
N ALA A 121 18.75 -3.53 -36.65
CA ALA A 121 18.78 -4.85 -36.02
C ALA A 121 18.50 -5.99 -37.01
N CYS A 122 17.59 -5.78 -37.97
CA CYS A 122 17.30 -6.75 -39.02
C CYS A 122 18.40 -6.81 -40.10
N ALA A 123 18.99 -5.67 -40.45
CA ALA A 123 20.09 -5.60 -41.44
C ALA A 123 21.36 -6.31 -40.92
N SER A 124 21.63 -6.25 -39.62
CA SER A 124 22.79 -6.93 -39.02
C SER A 124 22.71 -8.47 -39.05
N LYS A 125 21.53 -9.08 -39.26
CA LYS A 125 21.36 -10.55 -39.32
C LYS A 125 21.59 -11.18 -40.71
N PHE A 126 21.64 -10.39 -41.78
CA PHE A 126 21.78 -10.91 -43.15
C PHE A 126 23.07 -10.48 -43.87
N GLY A 127 24.00 -9.83 -43.17
CA GLY A 127 25.20 -9.22 -43.78
C GLY A 127 26.40 -10.14 -44.04
N ASN A 128 26.42 -11.39 -43.58
CA ASN A 128 27.58 -12.29 -43.74
C ASN A 128 27.19 -13.66 -44.33
N LEU A 129 26.65 -13.65 -45.55
CA LEU A 129 26.64 -14.81 -46.44
C LEU A 129 27.20 -14.35 -47.79
N ILE A 130 28.53 -14.29 -47.88
CA ILE A 130 29.27 -14.36 -49.15
C ILE A 130 29.84 -15.77 -49.23
#